data_AF-A0A316BLV1-F1
#
_entry.id   AF-A0A316BLV1-F1
#
_cell.length_a   1.000
_cell.length_b   1.000
_cell.length_c   1.000
_cell.angle_alpha   90.00
_cell.angle_beta   90.00
_cell.angle_gamma   90.00
#
_symmetry.space_group_name_H-M   'P 1'
#
loop_
_entity.id
_entity.type
_entity.pdbx_description
1 polymer ?
#
loop_
_entity_poly.entity_id
_entity_poly.type
_entity_poly.pdbx_seq_one_letter_code
_entity_poly.pdbx_strand_id
1 'polypeptide(L)'
;MKTNDAARANAETMPFELQELLSSHASIIGESEANWTKVNEIEDCEAMARAPINRVLIGRTLLVGRDDDGNERWRENYAFSAEHIEEYCKPHLVAMLAMCGANEDCERKATESHAAFVRSKIAELAAIENQRKLIADECGYTAAYSTALASSKELKAIEEKIVRFVPSSLSEAAKLAEFVAANTDDGVMLDEDEVLEALRSIARAAA
;
A
#
# COMPACT_ATOMS: atom_id res chain seq x y z
N MET A 1 8.01 -7.56 -64.14
CA MET A 1 7.05 -8.40 -63.40
C MET A 1 7.79 -9.05 -62.23
N LYS A 2 8.07 -8.27 -61.19
CA LYS A 2 8.79 -8.70 -59.98
C LYS A 2 8.30 -7.83 -58.82
N THR A 3 7.21 -8.25 -58.19
CA THR A 3 6.72 -7.70 -56.92
C THR A 3 5.78 -8.75 -56.33
N ASN A 4 6.31 -9.70 -55.55
CA ASN A 4 5.48 -10.45 -54.59
C ASN A 4 6.25 -11.25 -53.52
N ASP A 5 7.50 -10.89 -53.20
CA ASP A 5 8.22 -11.57 -52.11
C ASP A 5 8.30 -10.74 -50.81
N ALA A 6 8.06 -9.42 -50.86
CA ALA A 6 8.10 -8.57 -49.66
C ALA A 6 6.82 -8.64 -48.80
N ALA A 7 5.68 -9.07 -49.38
CA ALA A 7 4.41 -9.19 -48.65
C ALA A 7 4.27 -10.52 -47.89
N ARG A 8 5.16 -11.49 -48.12
CA ARG A 8 5.18 -12.77 -47.40
C ARG A 8 6.12 -12.78 -46.18
N ALA A 9 7.01 -11.80 -46.06
CA ALA A 9 7.95 -11.72 -44.93
C ALA A 9 7.40 -11.02 -43.68
N ASN A 10 6.24 -10.36 -43.77
CA ASN A 10 5.61 -9.63 -42.64
C ASN A 10 4.52 -10.44 -41.91
N ALA A 11 4.32 -11.71 -42.25
CA ALA A 11 3.37 -12.60 -41.58
C ALA A 11 4.03 -13.61 -40.62
N GLU A 12 5.36 -13.56 -40.48
CA GLU A 12 6.16 -14.46 -39.62
C GLU A 12 6.78 -13.74 -38.41
N THR A 13 6.30 -12.55 -38.07
CA THR A 13 6.64 -11.83 -36.83
C THR A 13 5.47 -11.95 -35.85
N MET A 14 5.49 -12.68 -34.74
CA MET A 14 6.26 -13.82 -34.23
C MET A 14 5.36 -14.42 -33.12
N PRO A 15 4.88 -15.67 -33.21
CA PRO A 15 4.22 -16.36 -32.08
C PRO A 15 5.10 -16.54 -30.83
N PHE A 16 6.34 -16.05 -30.92
CA PHE A 16 7.36 -15.98 -29.89
C PHE A 16 7.07 -14.89 -28.85
N GLU A 17 6.49 -13.73 -29.21
CA GLU A 17 6.38 -12.58 -28.30
C GLU A 17 5.41 -12.82 -27.14
N LEU A 18 4.21 -13.37 -27.40
CA LEU A 18 3.27 -13.73 -26.33
C LEU A 18 3.80 -14.89 -25.48
N GLN A 19 4.45 -15.87 -26.09
CA GLN A 19 5.03 -17.00 -25.37
C GLN A 19 6.17 -16.55 -24.45
N GLU A 20 7.00 -15.61 -24.92
CA GLU A 20 8.04 -14.96 -24.12
C GLU A 20 7.42 -14.22 -22.93
N LEU A 21 6.39 -13.39 -23.15
CA LEU A 21 5.69 -12.69 -22.07
C LEU A 21 5.11 -13.64 -21.01
N LEU A 22 4.44 -14.72 -21.44
CA LEU A 22 3.91 -15.74 -20.53
C LEU A 22 5.02 -16.48 -19.76
N SER A 23 6.16 -16.75 -20.42
CA SER A 23 7.30 -17.38 -19.75
C SER A 23 7.97 -16.45 -18.72
N SER A 24 8.08 -15.16 -19.04
CA SER A 24 8.57 -14.14 -18.10
C SER A 24 7.63 -13.96 -16.93
N HIS A 25 6.32 -13.94 -17.17
CA HIS A 25 5.29 -13.88 -16.14
C HIS A 25 5.42 -15.05 -15.14
N ALA A 26 5.52 -16.28 -15.64
CA ALA A 26 5.68 -17.46 -14.79
C ALA A 26 6.97 -17.42 -13.94
N SER A 27 8.07 -16.91 -14.49
CA SER A 27 9.34 -16.74 -13.75
C SER A 27 9.22 -15.70 -12.64
N ILE A 28 8.61 -14.55 -12.96
CA ILE A 28 8.52 -13.40 -12.05
C ILE A 28 7.49 -13.62 -10.95
N ILE A 29 6.43 -14.40 -11.18
CA ILE A 29 5.53 -14.84 -10.11
C ILE A 29 6.32 -15.55 -9.02
N GLY A 30 7.12 -16.56 -9.37
CA GLY A 30 7.87 -17.34 -8.38
C GLY A 30 8.87 -16.48 -7.60
N GLU A 31 9.51 -15.51 -8.27
CA GLU A 31 10.39 -14.55 -7.61
C GLU A 31 9.63 -13.58 -6.69
N SER A 32 8.47 -13.08 -7.13
CA SER A 32 7.59 -12.20 -6.36
C SER A 32 7.08 -12.90 -5.10
N GLU A 33 6.60 -14.14 -5.23
CA GLU A 33 6.16 -14.98 -4.10
C GLU A 33 7.28 -15.23 -3.10
N ALA A 34 8.49 -15.56 -3.58
CA ALA A 34 9.65 -15.75 -2.71
C ALA A 34 10.04 -14.46 -1.98
N ASN A 35 9.97 -13.30 -2.65
CA ASN A 35 10.25 -12.01 -2.03
C ASN A 35 9.22 -11.66 -0.95
N TRP A 36 7.93 -11.89 -1.18
CA TRP A 36 6.88 -11.69 -0.19
C TRP A 36 6.97 -12.67 0.98
N THR A 37 7.34 -13.92 0.72
CA THR A 37 7.61 -14.92 1.77
C THR A 37 8.71 -14.43 2.71
N LYS A 38 9.80 -13.89 2.14
CA LYS A 38 10.89 -13.31 2.93
C LYS A 38 10.47 -12.10 3.77
N VAL A 39 9.56 -11.27 3.26
CA VAL A 39 8.99 -10.16 4.05
C VAL A 39 8.24 -10.70 5.25
N ASN A 40 7.37 -11.70 5.05
CA ASN A 40 6.57 -12.30 6.12
C ASN A 40 7.47 -12.94 7.20
N GLU A 41 8.50 -13.67 6.78
CA GLU A 41 9.48 -14.28 7.70
C GLU A 41 10.18 -13.24 8.59
N ILE A 42 10.46 -12.04 8.06
CA ILE A 42 11.06 -10.94 8.83
C ILE A 42 10.02 -10.22 9.68
N GLU A 43 8.78 -10.08 9.21
CA GLU A 43 7.69 -9.47 9.99
C GLU A 43 7.40 -10.24 11.28
N ASP A 44 7.49 -11.57 11.21
CA ASP A 44 7.31 -12.48 12.35
C ASP A 44 8.52 -12.53 13.32
N CYS A 45 9.60 -11.78 13.05
CA CYS A 45 10.78 -11.81 13.90
C CYS A 45 10.59 -11.07 15.25
N GLU A 46 11.38 -11.47 16.26
CA GLU A 46 11.32 -10.89 17.60
C GLU A 46 11.64 -9.38 17.63
N ALA A 47 12.43 -8.89 16.67
CA ALA A 47 12.77 -7.46 16.59
C ALA A 47 11.55 -6.64 16.16
N MET A 48 10.82 -7.09 15.13
CA MET A 48 9.59 -6.45 14.66
C MET A 48 8.45 -6.55 15.68
N ALA A 49 8.33 -7.69 16.37
CA ALA A 49 7.37 -7.87 17.46
C ALA A 49 7.59 -6.90 18.65
N ARG A 50 8.84 -6.48 18.88
CA ARG A 50 9.20 -5.50 19.92
C ARG A 50 9.17 -4.05 19.45
N ALA A 51 8.94 -3.79 18.16
CA ALA A 51 8.90 -2.43 17.63
C ALA A 51 7.75 -1.64 18.28
N PRO A 52 7.99 -0.38 18.71
CA PRO A 52 6.95 0.41 19.37
C PRO A 52 5.79 0.67 18.42
N ILE A 53 4.55 0.55 18.87
CA ILE A 53 3.36 0.80 18.03
C ILE A 53 3.33 2.27 17.63
N ASN A 54 3.04 2.58 16.35
CA ASN A 54 3.02 3.96 15.84
C ASN A 54 1.79 4.75 16.35
N ARG A 55 1.78 5.09 17.64
CA ARG A 55 0.72 5.87 18.27
C ARG A 55 1.22 6.62 19.48
N VAL A 56 0.58 7.75 19.77
CA VAL A 56 0.89 8.58 20.94
C VAL A 56 -0.37 8.83 21.76
N LEU A 57 -0.25 8.76 23.09
CA LEU A 57 -1.32 9.12 24.02
C LEU A 57 -1.51 10.63 24.02
N ILE A 58 -2.68 11.09 23.57
CA ILE A 58 -3.03 12.53 23.44
C ILE A 58 -4.02 12.99 24.51
N GLY A 59 -4.69 12.05 25.20
CA GLY A 59 -5.62 12.38 26.26
C GLY A 59 -6.33 11.17 26.83
N ARG A 60 -7.25 11.45 27.76
CA ARG A 60 -8.12 10.45 28.37
C ARG A 60 -9.55 10.98 28.37
N THR A 61 -10.50 10.15 27.97
CA THR A 61 -11.92 10.44 28.09
C THR A 61 -12.50 9.58 29.18
N LEU A 62 -13.24 10.17 30.13
CA LEU A 62 -13.96 9.42 31.14
C LEU A 62 -15.00 8.56 30.46
N LEU A 63 -14.90 7.23 30.60
CA LEU A 63 -15.65 6.38 29.69
C LEU A 63 -17.05 6.03 30.18
N VAL A 64 -17.27 5.63 31.43
CA VAL A 64 -18.60 5.09 31.80
C VAL A 64 -18.96 5.16 33.28
N GLY A 65 -18.12 5.77 34.14
CA GLY A 65 -18.36 5.84 35.58
C GLY A 65 -17.20 5.28 36.40
N ARG A 66 -17.52 4.75 37.58
CA ARG A 66 -16.56 4.21 38.54
C ARG A 66 -16.54 2.68 38.49
N ASP A 67 -15.40 2.09 38.80
CA ASP A 67 -15.31 0.65 39.07
C ASP A 67 -15.98 0.29 40.40
N ASP A 68 -16.01 -1.00 40.71
CA ASP A 68 -16.64 -1.52 41.94
C ASP A 68 -15.94 -1.02 43.22
N ASP A 69 -14.71 -0.51 43.10
CA ASP A 69 -13.91 0.10 44.18
C ASP A 69 -14.09 1.62 44.25
N GLY A 70 -14.91 2.21 43.36
CA GLY A 70 -15.17 3.65 43.31
C GLY A 70 -14.14 4.47 42.54
N ASN A 71 -13.18 3.86 41.84
CA ASN A 71 -12.20 4.56 41.02
C ASN A 71 -12.74 4.88 39.63
N GLU A 72 -12.37 6.05 39.12
CA GLU A 72 -12.80 6.49 37.79
C GLU A 72 -12.15 5.68 36.67
N ARG A 73 -12.97 5.14 35.77
CA ARG A 73 -12.49 4.42 34.58
C ARG A 73 -12.29 5.37 33.40
N TRP A 74 -11.04 5.60 33.07
CA TRP A 74 -10.61 6.43 31.94
C TRP A 74 -10.32 5.57 30.71
N ARG A 75 -10.82 5.98 29.53
CA ARG A 75 -10.37 5.47 28.24
C ARG A 75 -9.25 6.36 27.72
N GLU A 76 -8.16 5.75 27.31
CA GLU A 76 -7.04 6.43 26.67
C GLU A 76 -7.35 6.71 25.20
N ASN A 77 -7.03 7.92 24.75
CA ASN A 77 -7.16 8.32 23.35
C ASN A 77 -5.79 8.43 22.72
N TYR A 78 -5.64 7.78 21.58
CA TYR A 78 -4.39 7.69 20.85
C TYR A 78 -4.51 8.41 19.51
N ALA A 79 -3.46 9.14 19.13
CA ALA A 79 -3.29 9.65 17.78
C ALA A 79 -2.27 8.82 17.01
N PHE A 80 -2.44 8.75 15.69
CA PHE A 80 -1.60 7.99 14.76
C PHE A 80 -0.95 8.87 13.69
N SER A 81 -1.28 10.17 13.65
CA SER A 81 -0.71 11.15 12.72
C SER A 81 -0.65 12.53 13.37
N ALA A 82 0.19 13.42 12.83
CA ALA A 82 0.30 14.79 13.31
C ALA A 82 -1.02 15.56 13.14
N GLU A 83 -1.72 15.34 12.02
CA GLU A 83 -3.02 15.96 11.74
C GLU A 83 -4.06 15.54 12.79
N HIS A 84 -4.10 14.24 13.15
CA HIS A 84 -5.01 13.76 14.18
C HIS A 84 -4.67 14.35 15.56
N ILE A 85 -3.38 14.56 15.88
CA ILE A 85 -2.98 15.25 17.12
C ILE A 85 -3.54 16.68 17.13
N GLU A 86 -3.36 17.43 16.05
CA GLU A 86 -3.81 18.82 15.95
C GLU A 86 -5.34 18.92 16.02
N GLU A 87 -6.05 18.10 15.24
CA GLU A 87 -7.51 18.07 15.22
C GLU A 87 -8.10 17.73 16.58
N TYR A 88 -7.56 16.71 17.25
CA TYR A 88 -8.05 16.29 18.55
C TYR A 88 -7.77 17.33 19.64
N CYS A 89 -6.62 18.02 19.58
CA CYS A 89 -6.24 19.00 20.59
C CYS A 89 -6.96 20.34 20.41
N LYS A 90 -7.41 20.68 19.19
CA LYS A 90 -8.04 21.98 18.88
C LYS A 90 -9.23 22.34 19.78
N PRO A 91 -10.21 21.45 20.06
CA PRO A 91 -11.28 21.73 21.01
C PRO A 91 -10.79 22.04 22.43
N HIS A 92 -9.67 21.46 22.87
CA HIS A 92 -9.10 21.75 24.19
C HIS A 92 -8.59 23.19 24.29
N LEU A 93 -7.97 23.73 23.23
CA LEU A 93 -7.57 25.13 23.19
C LEU A 93 -8.78 26.05 23.30
N VAL A 94 -9.86 25.76 22.56
CA VAL A 94 -11.11 26.55 22.61
C VAL A 94 -11.67 26.57 24.04
N ALA A 95 -11.71 25.41 24.71
CA ALA A 95 -12.16 25.32 26.09
C ALA A 95 -11.24 26.09 27.07
N MET A 96 -9.91 26.00 26.90
CA MET A 96 -8.96 26.76 27.72
C MET A 96 -9.13 28.27 27.55
N LEU A 97 -9.29 28.76 26.31
CA LEU A 97 -9.49 30.18 26.03
C LEU A 97 -10.83 30.69 26.57
N ALA A 98 -11.90 29.88 26.51
CA ALA A 98 -13.19 30.25 27.10
C ALA A 98 -13.10 30.51 28.61
N MET A 99 -12.18 29.85 29.32
CA MET A 99 -11.95 30.05 30.75
C MET A 99 -11.11 31.30 31.08
N CYS A 100 -10.43 31.89 30.09
CA CYS A 100 -9.58 33.07 30.28
C CYS A 100 -10.36 34.40 30.30
N GLY A 101 -11.61 34.42 29.82
CA GLY A 101 -12.41 35.65 29.76
C GLY A 101 -11.77 36.72 28.87
N ALA A 102 -11.56 37.93 29.38
CA ALA A 102 -10.89 39.04 28.68
C ALA A 102 -9.44 39.29 29.15
N ASN A 103 -8.80 38.27 29.74
CA ASN A 103 -7.43 38.39 30.26
C ASN A 103 -6.40 37.97 29.20
N GLU A 104 -5.80 38.95 28.54
CA GLU A 104 -4.79 38.74 27.47
C GLU A 104 -3.58 37.90 27.93
N ASP A 105 -3.14 38.05 29.17
CA ASP A 105 -2.03 37.26 29.72
C ASP A 105 -2.41 35.78 29.92
N CYS A 106 -3.67 35.51 30.26
CA CYS A 106 -4.19 34.15 30.34
C CYS A 106 -4.28 33.51 28.95
N GLU A 107 -4.84 34.23 27.98
CA GLU A 107 -4.98 33.74 26.59
C GLU A 107 -3.63 33.42 25.96
N ARG A 108 -2.64 34.30 26.15
CA ARG A 108 -1.28 34.09 25.66
C ARG A 108 -0.65 32.84 26.27
N LYS A 109 -0.70 32.69 27.59
CA LYS A 109 -0.16 31.51 28.29
C LYS A 109 -0.86 30.21 27.88
N ALA A 110 -2.19 30.23 27.72
CA ALA A 110 -2.98 29.08 27.27
C ALA A 110 -2.56 28.66 25.85
N THR A 111 -2.40 29.62 24.94
CA THR A 111 -1.98 29.38 23.56
C THR A 111 -0.55 28.84 23.49
N GLU A 112 0.39 29.46 24.22
CA GLU A 112 1.79 29.01 24.30
C GLU A 112 1.90 27.59 24.87
N SER A 113 1.18 27.30 25.96
CA SER A 113 1.17 25.98 26.60
C SER A 113 0.54 24.91 25.71
N HIS A 114 -0.58 25.23 25.05
CA HIS A 114 -1.22 24.33 24.11
C HIS A 114 -0.32 24.01 22.92
N ALA A 115 0.29 25.03 22.31
CA ALA A 115 1.21 24.84 21.19
C ALA A 115 2.44 24.02 21.60
N ALA A 116 2.95 24.21 22.82
CA ALA A 116 4.04 23.39 23.37
C ALA A 116 3.63 21.93 23.55
N PHE A 117 2.42 21.66 24.05
CA PHE A 117 1.88 20.31 24.19
C PHE A 117 1.74 19.61 22.83
N VAL A 118 1.10 20.26 21.84
CA VAL A 118 0.93 19.71 20.49
C VAL A 118 2.28 19.39 19.86
N ARG A 119 3.24 20.33 19.91
CA ARG A 119 4.60 20.11 19.40
C ARG A 119 5.29 18.94 20.11
N SER A 120 5.13 18.81 21.42
CA SER A 120 5.71 17.70 22.18
C SER A 120 5.15 16.35 21.72
N LYS A 121 3.85 16.26 21.42
CA LYS A 121 3.20 15.02 20.96
C LYS A 121 3.56 14.66 19.52
N ILE A 122 3.68 15.65 18.65
CA ILE A 122 4.20 15.45 17.29
C ILE A 122 5.65 14.96 17.34
N ALA A 123 6.49 15.55 18.19
CA ALA A 123 7.88 15.11 18.36
C ALA A 123 7.98 13.68 18.93
N GLU A 124 7.10 13.33 19.88
CA GLU A 124 6.99 11.96 20.42
C GLU A 124 6.63 10.95 19.32
N LEU A 125 5.64 11.28 18.47
CA LEU A 125 5.24 10.43 17.34
C LEU A 125 6.39 10.25 16.36
N ALA A 126 7.05 11.34 15.96
CA ALA A 126 8.22 11.28 15.07
C ALA A 126 9.37 10.45 15.65
N ALA A 127 9.58 10.48 16.97
CA ALA A 127 10.59 9.65 17.63
C ALA A 127 10.24 8.15 17.55
N ILE A 128 8.97 7.80 17.76
CA ILE A 128 8.47 6.43 17.62
C ILE A 128 8.62 5.95 16.17
N GLU A 129 8.23 6.78 15.19
CA GLU A 129 8.36 6.46 13.77
C GLU A 129 9.81 6.22 13.37
N ASN A 130 10.73 7.08 13.83
CA ASN A 130 12.15 6.91 13.61
C ASN A 130 12.68 5.61 14.25
N GLN A 131 12.28 5.30 15.48
CA GLN A 131 12.70 4.06 16.13
C GLN A 131 12.17 2.82 15.41
N ARG A 132 10.90 2.83 14.98
CA ARG A 132 10.34 1.74 14.16
C ARG A 132 11.12 1.57 12.87
N LYS A 133 11.44 2.67 12.19
CA LYS A 133 12.22 2.64 10.97
C LYS A 133 13.61 2.06 11.19
N LEU A 134 14.31 2.47 12.26
CA LEU A 134 15.62 1.91 12.61
C LEU A 134 15.54 0.40 12.82
N ILE A 135 14.55 -0.09 13.58
CA ILE A 135 14.36 -1.53 13.79
C ILE A 135 14.08 -2.25 12.46
N ALA A 136 13.21 -1.67 11.61
CA ALA A 136 12.89 -2.23 10.29
C ALA A 136 14.11 -2.27 9.37
N ASP A 137 14.97 -1.24 9.41
CA ASP A 137 16.21 -1.19 8.65
C ASP A 137 17.23 -2.21 9.19
N GLU A 138 17.37 -2.34 10.51
CA GLU A 138 18.31 -3.26 11.19
C GLU A 138 17.96 -4.74 10.96
N CYS A 139 16.67 -5.10 11.01
CA CYS A 139 16.23 -6.48 10.71
C CYS A 139 16.12 -6.76 9.21
N GLY A 140 16.38 -5.76 8.35
CA GLY A 140 16.33 -5.90 6.90
C GLY A 140 14.93 -5.87 6.28
N TYR A 141 13.90 -5.59 7.08
CA TYR A 141 12.50 -5.50 6.62
C TYR A 141 12.34 -4.46 5.51
N THR A 142 12.88 -3.25 5.69
CA THR A 142 12.74 -2.17 4.69
C THR A 142 13.31 -2.58 3.32
N ALA A 143 14.46 -3.24 3.31
CA ALA A 143 15.09 -3.70 2.07
C ALA A 143 14.27 -4.84 1.43
N ALA A 144 13.86 -5.84 2.22
CA ALA A 144 13.04 -6.95 1.73
C ALA A 144 11.70 -6.47 1.17
N TYR A 145 11.02 -5.56 1.87
CA TYR A 145 9.77 -4.95 1.43
C TYR A 145 9.93 -4.14 0.14
N SER A 146 11.01 -3.36 0.02
CA SER A 146 11.32 -2.64 -1.20
C SER A 146 11.56 -3.57 -2.39
N THR A 147 12.23 -4.71 -2.18
CA THR A 147 12.46 -5.72 -3.22
C THR A 147 11.15 -6.39 -3.63
N ALA A 148 10.30 -6.79 -2.67
CA ALA A 148 9.00 -7.39 -2.95
C ALA A 148 8.08 -6.44 -3.73
N LEU A 149 8.04 -5.16 -3.35
CA LEU A 149 7.30 -4.14 -4.10
C LEU A 149 7.82 -3.94 -5.52
N ALA A 150 9.14 -4.01 -5.73
CA ALA A 150 9.72 -3.89 -7.06
C ALA A 150 9.32 -5.08 -7.94
N SER A 151 9.39 -6.31 -7.43
CA SER A 151 8.96 -7.51 -8.18
C SER A 151 7.46 -7.49 -8.48
N SER A 152 6.60 -7.02 -7.56
CA SER A 152 5.16 -6.92 -7.84
C SER A 152 4.84 -5.85 -8.89
N LYS A 153 5.59 -4.73 -8.93
CA LYS A 153 5.45 -3.73 -10.01
C LYS A 153 5.88 -4.29 -11.36
N GLU A 154 6.95 -5.06 -11.39
CA GLU A 154 7.42 -5.72 -12.61
C GLU A 154 6.42 -6.76 -13.12
N LEU A 155 5.89 -7.58 -12.21
CA LEU A 155 4.84 -8.56 -12.50
C LEU A 155 3.63 -7.88 -13.14
N LYS A 156 3.11 -6.82 -12.49
CA LYS A 156 1.98 -6.05 -13.01
C LYS A 156 2.25 -5.43 -14.39
N ALA A 157 3.47 -4.94 -14.62
CA ALA A 157 3.85 -4.40 -15.92
C ALA A 157 3.87 -5.45 -17.04
N ILE A 158 4.15 -6.72 -16.72
CA ILE A 158 4.07 -7.83 -17.67
C ILE A 158 2.62 -8.23 -17.91
N GLU A 159 1.80 -8.29 -16.86
CA GLU A 159 0.37 -8.57 -16.95
C GLU A 159 -0.34 -7.55 -17.84
N GLU A 160 -0.05 -6.26 -17.66
CA GLU A 160 -0.56 -5.20 -18.55
C GLU A 160 -0.17 -5.41 -20.01
N LYS A 161 1.05 -5.89 -20.29
CA LYS A 161 1.51 -6.20 -21.65
C LYS A 161 0.78 -7.40 -22.23
N ILE A 162 0.55 -8.44 -21.43
CA ILE A 162 -0.20 -9.64 -21.84
C ILE A 162 -1.65 -9.26 -22.16
N VAL A 163 -2.32 -8.53 -21.27
CA VAL A 163 -3.72 -8.08 -21.44
C VAL A 163 -3.90 -7.21 -22.68
N ARG A 164 -2.95 -6.31 -22.96
CA ARG A 164 -2.99 -5.44 -24.15
C ARG A 164 -2.47 -6.11 -25.42
N PHE A 165 -2.00 -7.35 -25.36
CA PHE A 165 -1.49 -8.06 -26.52
C PHE A 165 -2.62 -8.30 -27.52
N VAL A 166 -2.42 -7.86 -28.76
CA VAL A 166 -3.38 -8.10 -29.86
C VAL A 166 -2.90 -9.35 -30.60
N PRO A 167 -3.60 -10.50 -30.48
CA PRO A 167 -3.16 -11.72 -31.12
C PRO A 167 -3.21 -11.59 -32.65
N SER A 168 -2.21 -12.15 -33.33
CA SER A 168 -2.12 -12.20 -34.80
C SER A 168 -2.63 -13.52 -35.38
N SER A 169 -2.88 -14.52 -34.52
CA SER A 169 -3.34 -15.85 -34.89
C SER A 169 -4.36 -16.41 -33.89
N LEU A 170 -5.15 -17.39 -34.35
CA LEU A 170 -6.12 -18.10 -33.49
C LEU A 170 -5.43 -18.86 -32.35
N SER A 171 -4.20 -19.31 -32.56
CA SER A 171 -3.37 -19.95 -31.52
C SER A 171 -2.99 -18.97 -30.42
N GLU A 172 -2.56 -17.75 -30.76
CA GLU A 172 -2.24 -16.70 -29.79
C GLU A 172 -3.51 -16.22 -29.05
N ALA A 173 -4.63 -16.09 -29.76
CA ALA A 173 -5.91 -15.74 -29.15
C ALA A 173 -6.36 -16.78 -28.12
N ALA A 174 -6.17 -18.07 -28.43
CA ALA A 174 -6.47 -19.15 -27.49
C ALA A 174 -5.57 -19.10 -26.25
N LYS A 175 -4.27 -18.85 -26.40
CA LYS A 175 -3.33 -18.71 -25.25
C LYS A 175 -3.66 -17.50 -24.37
N LEU A 176 -4.00 -16.37 -24.98
CA LEU A 176 -4.41 -15.18 -24.23
C LEU A 176 -5.72 -15.43 -23.47
N ALA A 177 -6.69 -16.11 -24.09
CA ALA A 177 -7.94 -16.49 -23.43
C ALA A 177 -7.71 -17.46 -22.25
N GLU A 178 -6.82 -18.45 -22.43
CA GLU A 178 -6.44 -19.39 -21.36
C GLU A 178 -5.80 -18.66 -20.18
N PHE A 179 -4.89 -17.70 -20.46
CA PHE A 179 -4.31 -16.84 -19.43
C PHE A 179 -5.38 -16.03 -18.67
N VAL A 180 -6.30 -15.37 -19.39
CA VAL A 180 -7.36 -14.57 -18.76
C VAL A 180 -8.27 -15.45 -17.90
N ALA A 181 -8.69 -16.61 -18.41
CA ALA A 181 -9.54 -17.56 -17.70
C ALA A 181 -8.87 -18.08 -16.41
N ALA A 182 -7.60 -18.48 -16.49
CA ALA A 182 -6.85 -18.94 -15.32
C ALA A 182 -6.74 -17.87 -14.22
N ASN A 183 -6.66 -16.59 -14.61
CA ASN A 183 -6.54 -15.47 -13.66
C ASN A 183 -7.89 -14.88 -13.21
N THR A 184 -9.02 -15.36 -13.74
CA THR A 184 -10.37 -14.98 -13.28
C THR A 184 -10.96 -15.98 -12.28
N ASP A 185 -10.68 -17.27 -12.44
CA ASP A 185 -11.20 -18.33 -11.56
C ASP A 185 -10.47 -18.40 -10.20
N ASP A 186 -9.16 -18.09 -10.16
CA ASP A 186 -8.35 -18.09 -8.92
C ASP A 186 -8.30 -16.72 -8.19
N GLY A 187 -9.01 -15.72 -8.71
CA GLY A 187 -9.66 -14.68 -7.89
C GLY A 187 -8.86 -13.47 -7.38
N VAL A 188 -7.64 -13.16 -7.84
CA VAL A 188 -6.92 -11.97 -7.30
C VAL A 188 -6.10 -11.15 -8.31
N MET A 189 -5.83 -11.65 -9.52
CA MET A 189 -4.76 -11.06 -10.35
C MET A 189 -5.24 -10.02 -11.38
N LEU A 190 -6.42 -10.20 -11.99
CA LEU A 190 -6.97 -9.26 -12.97
C LEU A 190 -8.28 -8.65 -12.47
N ASP A 191 -8.43 -7.33 -12.62
CA ASP A 191 -9.70 -6.66 -12.39
C ASP A 191 -10.68 -6.80 -13.57
N GLU A 192 -11.94 -6.41 -13.37
CA GLU A 192 -12.99 -6.52 -14.40
C GLU A 192 -12.64 -5.72 -15.67
N ASP A 193 -11.97 -4.57 -15.52
CA ASP A 193 -11.58 -3.72 -16.65
C ASP A 193 -10.44 -4.36 -17.46
N GLU A 194 -9.47 -4.99 -16.80
CA GLU A 194 -8.37 -5.73 -17.40
C GLU A 194 -8.86 -6.96 -18.17
N VAL A 195 -9.83 -7.69 -17.62
CA VAL A 195 -10.48 -8.83 -18.30
C VAL A 195 -11.23 -8.35 -19.55
N LEU A 196 -12.00 -7.26 -19.44
CA LEU A 196 -12.72 -6.69 -20.57
C LEU A 196 -11.77 -6.19 -21.67
N GLU A 197 -10.64 -5.59 -21.32
CA GLU A 197 -9.67 -5.12 -22.32
C GLU A 197 -8.95 -6.29 -23.00
N ALA A 198 -8.64 -7.38 -22.29
CA ALA A 198 -8.09 -8.59 -22.92
C ALA A 198 -9.08 -9.21 -23.93
N LEU A 199 -10.36 -9.32 -23.57
CA LEU A 199 -11.41 -9.80 -24.47
C LEU A 199 -11.58 -8.89 -25.70
N ARG A 200 -11.47 -7.57 -25.53
CA ARG A 200 -11.48 -6.61 -26.65
C ARG A 200 -10.28 -6.78 -27.56
N SER A 201 -9.09 -7.02 -27.02
CA SER A 201 -7.88 -7.28 -27.81
C SER A 201 -8.03 -8.54 -28.67
N ILE A 202 -8.62 -9.60 -28.11
CA ILE A 202 -8.97 -10.82 -28.86
C ILE A 202 -10.00 -10.52 -29.96
N ALA A 203 -11.04 -9.75 -29.66
CA ALA A 203 -12.07 -9.39 -30.65
C ALA A 203 -11.51 -8.55 -31.81
N ARG A 204 -10.56 -7.63 -31.54
CA ARG A 204 -9.89 -6.80 -32.55
C ARG A 204 -9.06 -7.64 -33.53
N ALA A 205 -8.49 -8.76 -33.08
CA ALA A 205 -7.75 -9.68 -33.94
C ALA A 205 -8.63 -10.44 -34.95
N ALA A 206 -9.93 -10.56 -34.68
CA ALA A 206 -10.89 -11.24 -35.54
C ALA A 206 -11.54 -10.32 -36.59
N ALA A 207 -11.28 -9.01 -36.53
CA ALA A 207 -11.81 -7.97 -37.44
C ALA A 207 -10.85 -7.70 -38.60
#